data_AF-A0A0L8FJL8-F1
#
_entry.id   AF-A0A0L8FJL8-F1
#
_cell.length_a   1.000
_cell.length_b   1.000
_cell.length_c   1.000
_cell.angle_alpha   90.00
_cell.angle_beta   90.00
_cell.angle_gamma   90.00
#
_symmetry.space_group_name_H-M   'P 1'
#
loop_
_entity.id
_entity.type
_entity.pdbx_description
1 polymer ?
#
loop_
_entity_poly.entity_id
_entity_poly.type
_entity_poly.pdbx_seq_one_letter_code
_entity_poly.pdbx_strand_id
1 'polypeptide(L)'
;MAASSTWSNIVENYLAGVNDSAASQIAIGLTHKEVNLLEIVQCLGSALTTSGLSRRADGTKLLCDALHQIPQDLLIFAEVELLCTFLCNRLGDHHSLQPAALHGLAALVR
;
A
#
# COMPACT_ATOMS: atom_id res chain seq x y z
N MET A 1 -6.38 -14.51 -14.61
CA MET A 1 -6.96 -13.25 -15.17
C MET A 1 -8.05 -12.64 -14.29
N ALA A 2 -8.86 -13.39 -13.52
CA ALA A 2 -9.93 -12.83 -12.68
C ALA A 2 -9.48 -12.21 -11.33
N ALA A 3 -8.36 -12.66 -10.74
CA ALA A 3 -7.87 -12.13 -9.46
C ALA A 3 -7.37 -10.67 -9.56
N SER A 4 -6.66 -10.34 -10.64
CA SER A 4 -6.15 -8.97 -10.88
C SER A 4 -7.28 -7.94 -10.99
N SER A 5 -8.44 -8.30 -11.56
CA SER A 5 -9.61 -7.41 -11.60
C SER A 5 -10.25 -7.17 -10.23
N THR A 6 -10.22 -8.15 -9.32
CA THR A 6 -10.79 -8.00 -7.97
C THR A 6 -10.00 -7.00 -7.15
N TRP A 7 -8.68 -7.15 -7.07
CA TRP A 7 -7.82 -6.25 -6.28
C TRP A 7 -7.78 -4.84 -6.84
N SER A 8 -7.81 -4.71 -8.17
CA SER A 8 -7.92 -3.40 -8.83
C SER A 8 -9.21 -2.68 -8.44
N ASN A 9 -10.34 -3.39 -8.41
CA ASN A 9 -11.61 -2.81 -7.96
C ASN A 9 -11.61 -2.42 -6.48
N ILE A 10 -10.98 -3.22 -5.61
CA ILE A 10 -10.85 -2.90 -4.17
C ILE A 10 -10.06 -1.59 -4.00
N VAL A 11 -8.92 -1.46 -4.70
CA VAL A 11 -8.09 -0.26 -4.68
C VAL A 11 -8.84 0.95 -5.24
N GLU A 12 -9.47 0.83 -6.41
CA GLU A 12 -10.17 1.96 -7.02
C GLU A 12 -11.39 2.41 -6.20
N ASN A 13 -12.12 1.47 -5.59
CA ASN A 13 -13.23 1.82 -4.69
C ASN A 13 -12.75 2.56 -3.43
N TYR A 14 -11.57 2.21 -2.89
CA TYR A 14 -10.96 2.97 -1.81
C TYR A 14 -10.56 4.37 -2.26
N LEU A 15 -9.86 4.48 -3.40
CA LEU A 15 -9.41 5.77 -3.95
C LEU A 15 -10.58 6.69 -4.36
N ALA A 16 -11.74 6.10 -4.67
CA ALA A 16 -12.98 6.83 -4.92
C ALA A 16 -13.74 7.21 -3.62
N GLY A 17 -13.27 6.80 -2.44
CA GLY A 17 -13.91 7.06 -1.14
C GLY A 17 -15.17 6.22 -0.90
N VAL A 18 -15.31 5.07 -1.56
CA VAL A 18 -16.49 4.19 -1.49
C VAL A 18 -16.28 3.02 -0.53
N ASN A 19 -15.03 2.64 -0.24
CA ASN A 19 -14.71 1.50 0.63
C ASN A 19 -13.48 1.76 1.50
N ASP A 20 -13.69 1.94 2.81
CA ASP A 20 -12.60 2.12 3.78
C ASP A 20 -11.98 0.82 4.28
N SER A 21 -12.57 -0.34 3.97
CA SER A 21 -12.09 -1.66 4.44
C SER A 21 -10.98 -2.26 3.56
N ALA A 22 -10.54 -1.55 2.52
CA ALA A 22 -9.57 -2.05 1.56
C ALA A 22 -8.23 -2.48 2.20
N ALA A 23 -7.75 -1.76 3.21
CA ALA A 23 -6.50 -2.11 3.91
C ALA A 23 -6.59 -3.52 4.54
N SER A 24 -7.69 -3.81 5.22
CA SER A 24 -7.94 -5.13 5.83
C SER A 24 -8.13 -6.22 4.78
N GLN A 25 -8.85 -5.93 3.70
CA GLN A 25 -9.03 -6.89 2.60
C GLN A 25 -7.68 -7.24 1.94
N ILE A 26 -6.84 -6.24 1.69
CA ILE A 26 -5.50 -6.43 1.14
C ILE A 26 -4.64 -7.24 2.11
N ALA A 27 -4.64 -6.90 3.41
CA ALA A 27 -3.83 -7.60 4.40
C ALA A 27 -4.25 -9.08 4.55
N ILE A 28 -5.55 -9.37 4.53
CA ILE A 28 -6.09 -10.74 4.50
C ILE A 28 -5.60 -11.44 3.22
N GLY A 29 -5.77 -10.81 2.06
CA GLY A 29 -5.33 -11.39 0.78
C GLY A 29 -3.83 -11.71 0.74
N LEU A 30 -2.98 -10.82 1.25
CA LEU A 30 -1.54 -11.04 1.38
C LEU A 30 -1.25 -12.22 2.32
N THR A 31 -1.88 -12.23 3.49
CA THR A 31 -1.69 -13.27 4.52
C THR A 31 -2.09 -14.66 4.01
N HIS A 32 -3.19 -14.73 3.26
CA HIS A 32 -3.70 -15.98 2.66
C HIS A 32 -3.08 -16.30 1.29
N LYS A 33 -2.13 -15.48 0.81
CA LYS A 33 -1.47 -15.62 -0.50
C LYS A 33 -2.44 -15.62 -1.69
N GLU A 34 -3.57 -14.94 -1.54
CA GLU A 34 -4.54 -14.68 -2.61
C GLU A 34 -4.07 -13.57 -3.57
N VAL A 35 -3.12 -12.76 -3.09
CA VAL A 35 -2.41 -11.71 -3.82
C VAL A 35 -1.01 -11.58 -3.23
N ASN A 36 -0.05 -11.13 -4.03
CA ASN A 36 1.28 -10.75 -3.52
C ASN A 36 1.47 -9.23 -3.47
N LEU A 37 2.52 -8.78 -2.78
CA LEU A 37 2.81 -7.36 -2.62
C LEU A 37 3.01 -6.65 -3.97
N LEU A 38 3.69 -7.30 -4.92
CA LEU A 38 3.94 -6.72 -6.25
C LEU A 38 2.62 -6.45 -6.99
N GLU A 39 1.67 -7.38 -6.95
CA GLU A 39 0.34 -7.20 -7.55
C GLU A 39 -0.41 -6.02 -6.92
N ILE A 40 -0.35 -5.86 -5.59
CA ILE A 40 -0.96 -4.71 -4.90
C ILE A 40 -0.31 -3.40 -5.30
N VAL A 41 1.02 -3.34 -5.36
CA VAL A 41 1.76 -2.16 -5.80
C VAL A 41 1.43 -1.82 -7.26
N GLN A 42 1.25 -2.83 -8.12
CA GLN A 42 0.81 -2.64 -9.50
C GLN A 42 -0.62 -2.09 -9.59
N CYS A 43 -1.55 -2.60 -8.77
CA CYS A 43 -2.92 -2.08 -8.69
C CYS A 43 -2.95 -0.62 -8.22
N LEU A 44 -2.10 -0.26 -7.25
CA LEU A 44 -1.98 1.12 -6.79
C LEU A 44 -1.36 2.03 -7.86
N GLY A 45 -0.35 1.55 -8.61
CA GLY A 45 0.15 2.16 -9.84
C GLY A 45 0.37 3.69 -9.77
N SER A 46 -0.41 4.45 -10.55
CA SER A 46 -0.33 5.91 -10.60
C SER A 46 -0.69 6.61 -9.27
N ALA A 47 -1.46 5.95 -8.39
CA ALA A 47 -1.75 6.39 -7.03
C ALA A 47 -0.52 6.35 -6.10
N LEU A 48 0.63 5.83 -6.53
CA LEU A 48 1.89 5.91 -5.78
C LEU A 48 2.93 6.85 -6.41
N THR A 49 2.68 7.33 -7.63
CA THR A 49 3.71 7.96 -8.47
C THR A 49 3.27 9.28 -9.07
N THR A 50 2.42 9.26 -10.10
CA THR A 50 2.19 10.42 -10.99
C THR A 50 0.81 11.06 -10.86
N SER A 51 -0.08 10.51 -10.03
CA SER A 51 -1.41 11.09 -9.81
C SER A 51 -1.37 12.38 -8.98
N GLY A 52 -2.52 13.07 -8.87
CA GLY A 52 -2.66 14.27 -8.04
C GLY A 52 -2.37 14.00 -6.56
N LEU A 53 -1.98 15.05 -5.83
CA LEU A 53 -1.50 14.96 -4.44
C LEU A 53 -2.43 14.16 -3.51
N SER A 54 -3.74 14.40 -3.57
CA SER A 54 -4.73 13.68 -2.75
C SER A 54 -4.69 12.18 -3.04
N ARG A 55 -4.80 11.80 -4.32
CA ARG A 55 -4.80 10.38 -4.72
C ARG A 55 -3.49 9.69 -4.37
N ARG A 56 -2.37 10.41 -4.43
CA ARG A 56 -1.07 9.89 -3.94
C ARG A 56 -1.04 9.67 -2.44
N ALA A 57 -1.59 10.60 -1.67
CA ALA A 57 -1.70 10.47 -0.23
C ALA A 57 -2.57 9.27 0.14
N ASP A 58 -3.72 9.11 -0.51
CA ASP A 58 -4.65 7.99 -0.29
C ASP A 58 -4.03 6.64 -0.67
N GLY A 59 -3.37 6.55 -1.83
CA GLY A 59 -2.67 5.33 -2.25
C GLY A 59 -1.53 4.95 -1.31
N THR A 60 -0.73 5.93 -0.87
CA THR A 60 0.35 5.72 0.10
C THR A 60 -0.21 5.28 1.45
N LYS A 61 -1.29 5.92 1.91
CA LYS A 61 -1.98 5.56 3.15
C LYS A 61 -2.51 4.14 3.09
N LEU A 62 -3.23 3.76 2.03
CA LEU A 62 -3.77 2.41 1.86
C LEU A 62 -2.68 1.33 1.97
N LEU A 63 -1.55 1.55 1.29
CA LEU A 63 -0.41 0.64 1.37
C LEU A 63 0.11 0.52 2.81
N CYS A 64 0.32 1.65 3.48
CA CYS A 64 0.86 1.67 4.85
C CYS A 64 -0.10 1.03 5.87
N ASP A 65 -1.40 1.30 5.76
CA ASP A 65 -2.43 0.74 6.62
C ASP A 65 -2.54 -0.78 6.45
N ALA A 66 -2.33 -1.30 5.23
CA ALA A 66 -2.29 -2.74 4.96
C ALA A 66 -1.02 -3.40 5.56
N LEU A 67 0.14 -2.74 5.47
CA LEU A 67 1.40 -3.23 6.04
C LEU A 67 1.34 -3.43 7.57
N HIS A 68 0.54 -2.61 8.27
CA HIS A 68 0.32 -2.78 9.71
C HIS A 68 -0.52 -4.01 10.08
N GLN A 69 -1.29 -4.55 9.12
CA GLN A 69 -2.25 -5.63 9.36
C GLN A 69 -1.75 -7.01 8.93
N ILE A 70 -0.63 -7.09 8.22
CA ILE A 70 -0.01 -8.38 7.85
C ILE A 70 0.87 -8.92 9.00
N PRO A 71 1.29 -10.20 8.98
CA PRO A 71 2.38 -10.72 9.82
C PRO A 71 3.75 -10.12 9.47
N GLN A 72 4.70 -10.06 10.41
CA GLN A 72 6.04 -9.49 10.16
C GLN A 72 6.92 -10.35 9.26
N ASP A 73 6.77 -11.67 9.38
CA ASP A 73 7.52 -12.68 8.64
C ASP A 73 6.97 -12.90 7.21
N LEU A 74 5.92 -12.17 6.84
CA LEU A 74 5.31 -12.25 5.52
C LEU A 74 6.22 -11.64 4.43
N LEU A 75 6.93 -10.55 4.75
CA LEU A 75 7.76 -9.83 3.81
C LEU A 75 9.17 -10.41 3.74
N ILE A 76 9.70 -10.52 2.51
CA ILE A 76 11.11 -10.87 2.32
C ILE A 76 12.00 -9.63 2.36
N PHE A 77 13.31 -9.83 2.57
CA PHE A 77 14.29 -8.74 2.64
C PHE A 77 14.21 -7.76 1.46
N ALA A 78 14.09 -8.27 0.23
CA ALA A 78 14.01 -7.43 -0.96
C ALA A 78 12.74 -6.56 -1.00
N GLU A 79 11.61 -7.07 -0.48
CA GLU A 79 10.37 -6.30 -0.38
C GLU A 79 10.48 -5.22 0.70
N VAL A 80 11.10 -5.55 1.84
CA VAL A 80 11.37 -4.58 2.91
C VAL A 80 12.31 -3.47 2.42
N GLU A 81 13.37 -3.81 1.70
CA GLU A 81 14.31 -2.84 1.12
C GLU A 81 13.60 -1.90 0.12
N LEU A 82 12.76 -2.47 -0.75
CA LEU A 82 11.97 -1.72 -1.72
C LEU A 82 10.98 -0.77 -1.02
N LEU A 83 10.22 -1.27 -0.03
CA LEU A 83 9.26 -0.48 0.73
C LEU A 83 9.96 0.62 1.53
N CYS A 84 11.08 0.31 2.20
CA CYS A 84 11.86 1.28 2.94
C CYS A 84 12.36 2.41 2.01
N THR A 85 12.94 2.05 0.86
CA THR A 85 13.38 3.01 -0.16
C THR A 85 12.22 3.88 -0.64
N PHE A 86 11.08 3.27 -0.96
CA PHE A 86 9.89 3.97 -1.40
C PHE A 86 9.39 4.95 -0.33
N LEU A 87 9.23 4.53 0.93
CA LEU A 87 8.69 5.34 2.01
C LEU A 87 9.66 6.46 2.42
N CYS A 88 10.97 6.21 2.43
CA CYS A 88 11.98 7.24 2.62
C CYS A 88 11.91 8.31 1.52
N ASN A 89 11.71 7.91 0.26
CA ASN A 89 11.50 8.85 -0.84
C ASN A 89 10.19 9.65 -0.67
N ARG A 90 9.15 9.10 -0.02
CA ARG A 90 7.91 9.83 0.29
C ARG A 90 8.09 10.88 1.38
N LEU A 91 9.03 10.71 2.30
CA LEU A 91 9.35 11.73 3.31
C LEU A 91 9.84 13.04 2.68
N GLY A 92 10.54 12.94 1.54
CA GLY A 92 11.05 14.08 0.76
C GLY A 92 10.12 14.64 -0.31
N ASP A 93 8.90 14.09 -0.48
CA ASP A 93 7.92 14.57 -1.48
C ASP A 93 7.17 15.81 -0.95
N HIS A 94 5.92 15.64 -0.52
CA HIS A 94 5.10 16.71 0.04
C HIS A 94 4.74 16.36 1.49
N HIS A 95 4.67 17.37 2.36
CA HIS A 95 4.47 17.18 3.80
C HIS A 95 3.20 16.35 4.14
N SER A 96 2.18 16.41 3.29
CA SER A 96 0.95 15.62 3.45
C SER A 96 1.16 14.10 3.35
N LEU A 97 2.25 13.63 2.73
CA LEU A 97 2.58 12.20 2.65
C LEU A 97 3.43 11.72 3.84
N GLN A 98 4.07 12.64 4.58
CA GLN A 98 4.99 12.28 5.66
C GLN A 98 4.33 11.44 6.77
N PRO A 99 3.11 11.74 7.25
CA PRO A 99 2.47 10.91 8.27
C PRO A 99 2.27 9.46 7.81
N ALA A 100 1.78 9.27 6.57
CA ALA A 100 1.59 7.93 6.00
C ALA A 100 2.93 7.22 5.81
N ALA A 101 3.95 7.92 5.31
CA ALA A 101 5.29 7.35 5.12
C ALA A 101 5.93 6.87 6.43
N LEU A 102 5.87 7.70 7.48
CA LEU A 102 6.35 7.34 8.82
C LEU A 102 5.55 6.16 9.41
N HIS A 103 4.22 6.15 9.21
CA HIS A 103 3.37 5.05 9.61
C HIS A 103 3.81 3.74 8.92
N GLY A 104 4.04 3.77 7.60
CA GLY A 104 4.53 2.61 6.86
C GLY A 104 5.91 2.14 7.35
N LEU A 105 6.84 3.05 7.61
CA LEU A 105 8.18 2.69 8.12
C LEU A 105 8.07 2.01 9.49
N ALA A 106 7.17 2.48 10.36
CA ALA A 106 6.89 1.83 11.64
C ALA A 106 6.38 0.40 11.47
N ALA A 107 5.62 0.11 10.40
CA ALA A 107 5.14 -1.25 10.10
C ALA A 107 6.26 -2.23 9.72
N LEU A 108 7.40 -1.72 9.23
CA LEU A 108 8.54 -2.52 8.79
C LEU A 108 9.53 -2.84 9.91
N VAL A 109 9.43 -2.16 11.06
CA VAL A 109 10.37 -2.27 12.20
C VAL A 109 9.71 -2.75 13.49
N ARG A 110 8.41 -3.06 13.45
CA ARG A 110 7.71 -3.67 14.59
C ARG A 110 8.30 -5.03 14.92
#